data_AF-A0A931VPQ5-F1
#
_entry.id   AF-A0A931VPQ5-F1
#
_cell.length_a   1.000
_cell.length_b   1.000
_cell.length_c   1.000
_cell.angle_alpha   90.00
_cell.angle_beta   90.00
_cell.angle_gamma   90.00
#
_symmetry.space_group_name_H-M   'P 1'
#
loop_
_entity.id
_entity.type
_entity.pdbx_description
1 polymer ?
#
loop_
_entity_poly.entity_id
_entity_poly.type
_entity_poly.pdbx_seq_one_letter_code
_entity_poly.pdbx_strand_id
1 'polypeptide(L)'
;MRHNVAGYKLGRSKGARIALRRNLIKQFFTHERIHTTKAKAAAIRGEAEHIITIARNSANGSDSEKVAARRLVISKLGDNQLIKRLFDEIAPRFANLRWSFSNWLKNKKKLAVGN
;
A
#
# COMPACT_ATOMS: atom_id res chain seq x y z
N MET A 1 -20.48 -16.03 11.58
CA MET A 1 -19.62 -14.82 11.52
C MET A 1 -20.30 -13.68 12.27
N ARG A 2 -19.55 -12.78 12.92
CA ARG A 2 -20.16 -11.59 13.52
C ARG A 2 -20.49 -10.59 12.39
N HIS A 3 -21.77 -10.27 12.20
CA HIS A 3 -22.21 -9.30 11.19
C HIS A 3 -21.50 -7.95 11.40
N ASN A 4 -21.13 -7.27 10.31
CA ASN A 4 -20.45 -5.97 10.27
C ASN A 4 -19.01 -5.90 10.84
N VAL A 5 -18.34 -7.03 11.06
CA VAL A 5 -16.91 -7.03 11.42
C VAL A 5 -16.06 -7.23 10.16
N ALA A 6 -15.64 -6.12 9.55
CA ALA A 6 -14.74 -6.12 8.40
C ALA A 6 -13.26 -5.97 8.82
N GLY A 7 -12.36 -6.53 8.02
CA GLY A 7 -10.90 -6.36 8.15
C GLY A 7 -10.18 -7.48 8.90
N TYR A 8 -8.84 -7.40 8.91
CA TYR A 8 -7.95 -8.45 9.42
C TYR A 8 -7.45 -8.12 10.82
N LYS A 9 -7.72 -8.97 11.81
CA LYS A 9 -7.28 -8.74 13.21
C LYS A 9 -5.78 -8.99 13.42
N LEU A 10 -5.18 -9.89 12.64
CA LEU A 10 -3.75 -10.24 12.65
C LEU A 10 -3.19 -10.63 14.03
N GLY A 11 -4.05 -11.09 14.94
CA GLY A 11 -3.69 -11.46 16.33
C GLY A 11 -3.11 -10.32 17.16
N ARG A 12 -3.45 -9.05 16.87
CA ARG A 12 -2.82 -7.87 17.50
C ARG A 12 -3.84 -6.87 18.03
N SER A 13 -3.42 -6.09 19.03
CA SER A 13 -4.14 -4.90 19.50
C SER A 13 -4.25 -3.85 18.40
N LYS A 14 -5.19 -2.89 18.53
CA LYS A 14 -5.47 -1.88 17.50
C LYS A 14 -4.22 -1.06 17.13
N GLY A 15 -3.47 -0.57 18.12
CA GLY A 15 -2.25 0.21 17.90
C GLY A 15 -1.18 -0.58 17.16
N ALA A 16 -0.85 -1.78 17.65
CA ALA A 16 0.14 -2.66 17.02
C ALA A 16 -0.26 -3.07 15.59
N ARG A 17 -1.56 -3.27 15.34
CA ARG A 17 -2.07 -3.56 13.99
C ARG A 17 -1.88 -2.38 13.03
N ILE A 18 -2.16 -1.15 13.48
CA ILE A 18 -1.96 0.04 12.65
C ILE A 18 -0.47 0.22 12.33
N ALA A 19 0.41 0.08 13.32
CA ALA A 19 1.86 0.16 13.13
C ALA A 19 2.37 -0.90 12.14
N LEU A 20 1.93 -2.17 12.30
CA LEU A 20 2.30 -3.24 11.39
C LEU A 20 1.88 -2.95 9.94
N ARG A 21 0.64 -2.49 9.72
CA ARG A 21 0.18 -2.15 8.37
C ARG A 21 1.01 -1.02 7.75
N ARG A 22 1.26 0.06 8.51
CA ARG A 22 2.11 1.17 8.06
C ARG A 22 3.51 0.68 7.68
N ASN A 23 4.14 -0.14 8.53
CA ASN A 23 5.48 -0.66 8.26
C ASN A 23 5.52 -1.55 7.01
N LEU A 24 4.54 -2.44 6.84
CA LEU A 24 4.45 -3.28 5.65
C LEU A 24 4.24 -2.46 4.37
N ILE A 25 3.43 -1.40 4.42
CA ILE A 25 3.20 -0.51 3.28
C ILE A 25 4.48 0.27 2.95
N LYS A 26 5.20 0.77 3.97
CA LYS A 26 6.51 1.40 3.76
C LYS A 26 7.47 0.44 3.07
N GLN A 27 7.68 -0.75 3.63
CA GLN A 27 8.56 -1.77 3.06
C GLN A 27 8.16 -2.12 1.63
N PHE A 28 6.86 -2.21 1.36
CA PHE A 28 6.32 -2.47 0.02
C PHE A 28 6.76 -1.40 -0.98
N PHE A 29 6.62 -0.12 -0.64
CA PHE A 29 7.02 0.98 -1.53
C PHE A 29 8.53 1.19 -1.59
N THR A 30 9.26 0.91 -0.50
CA THR A 30 10.72 1.03 -0.47
C THR A 30 11.38 -0.02 -1.36
N HIS A 31 10.94 -1.28 -1.27
CA HIS A 31 11.61 -2.41 -1.91
C HIS A 31 10.93 -2.89 -3.20
N GLU A 32 9.74 -2.38 -3.53
CA GLU A 32 8.93 -2.83 -4.68
C GLU A 32 8.66 -4.35 -4.70
N ARG A 33 8.97 -5.06 -3.62
CA ARG A 33 8.66 -6.49 -3.40
C ARG A 33 8.86 -6.81 -1.92
N ILE A 34 7.91 -7.52 -1.31
CA ILE A 34 8.03 -8.00 0.07
C ILE A 34 7.57 -9.46 0.17
N HIS A 35 8.20 -10.21 1.08
CA HIS A 35 7.78 -11.57 1.44
C HIS A 35 6.99 -11.50 2.77
N THR A 36 5.73 -11.92 2.74
CA THR A 36 4.85 -11.87 3.93
C THR A 36 3.76 -12.93 3.84
N THR A 37 2.99 -13.10 4.92
CA THR A 37 1.89 -14.07 4.96
C THR A 37 0.69 -13.58 4.16
N LYS A 38 -0.11 -14.52 3.62
CA LYS A 38 -1.32 -14.20 2.84
C LYS A 38 -2.27 -13.24 3.58
N ALA A 39 -2.48 -13.47 4.88
CA ALA A 39 -3.34 -12.62 5.71
C ALA A 39 -2.79 -11.19 5.85
N LYS A 40 -1.48 -11.03 6.02
CA LYS A 40 -0.83 -9.71 6.10
C LYS A 40 -0.89 -8.98 4.76
N ALA A 41 -0.62 -9.67 3.66
CA ALA A 41 -0.71 -9.11 2.30
C ALA A 41 -2.14 -8.63 1.98
N ALA A 42 -3.15 -9.46 2.27
CA ALA A 42 -4.53 -9.10 2.04
C ALA A 42 -5.00 -7.93 2.92
N ALA A 43 -4.42 -7.76 4.11
CA ALA A 43 -4.73 -6.66 5.02
C ALA A 43 -4.23 -5.29 4.57
N ILE A 44 -3.10 -5.23 3.86
CA ILE A 44 -2.50 -3.97 3.38
C ILE A 44 -2.90 -3.65 1.93
N ARG A 45 -3.39 -4.64 1.17
CA ARG A 45 -3.72 -4.52 -0.26
C ARG A 45 -4.54 -3.28 -0.58
N GLY A 46 -5.72 -3.14 0.02
CA GLY A 46 -6.62 -2.02 -0.31
C GLY A 46 -6.03 -0.66 0.03
N GLU A 47 -5.26 -0.56 1.11
CA GLU A 47 -4.60 0.69 1.51
C GLU A 47 -3.46 1.06 0.54
N ALA A 48 -2.64 0.08 0.13
CA ALA A 48 -1.58 0.28 -0.86
C ALA A 48 -2.14 0.65 -2.24
N GLU A 49 -3.20 -0.03 -2.71
CA GLU A 49 -3.89 0.29 -3.96
C GLU A 49 -4.44 1.72 -3.96
N HIS A 50 -5.03 2.14 -2.84
CA HIS A 50 -5.58 3.48 -2.69
C HIS A 50 -4.49 4.55 -2.72
N ILE A 51 -3.34 4.33 -2.06
CA ILE A 51 -2.20 5.27 -2.08
C ILE A 51 -1.68 5.47 -3.51
N ILE A 52 -1.51 4.39 -4.27
CA ILE A 52 -1.07 4.47 -5.68
C ILE A 52 -2.10 5.23 -6.52
N THR A 53 -3.39 4.98 -6.29
CA THR A 53 -4.47 5.65 -6.99
C THR A 53 -4.45 7.16 -6.76
N ILE A 54 -4.25 7.59 -5.51
CA ILE A 54 -4.11 9.02 -5.16
C ILE A 54 -2.89 9.62 -5.88
N ALA A 55 -1.74 8.94 -5.81
CA ALA A 55 -0.51 9.43 -6.43
C ALA A 55 -0.66 9.57 -7.95
N ARG A 56 -1.20 8.55 -8.62
CA ARG A 56 -1.45 8.55 -10.07
C ARG A 56 -2.44 9.63 -10.48
N ASN A 57 -3.60 9.72 -9.80
CA ASN A 57 -4.63 10.68 -10.18
C ASN A 57 -4.14 12.13 -10.01
N SER A 58 -3.26 12.38 -9.03
CA SER A 58 -2.69 13.72 -8.83
C SER A 58 -1.74 14.16 -9.96
N ALA A 59 -1.21 13.23 -10.77
CA ALA A 59 -0.25 13.55 -11.83
C ALA A 59 -0.84 14.51 -12.89
N ASN A 60 -2.14 14.36 -13.20
CA ASN A 60 -2.86 15.19 -14.17
C ASN A 60 -3.56 16.40 -13.54
N GLY A 61 -3.42 16.59 -12.23
CA GLY A 61 -4.02 17.70 -11.50
C GLY A 61 -3.18 18.98 -11.54
N SER A 62 -3.78 20.04 -11.03
CA SER A 62 -3.13 21.31 -10.69
C SER A 62 -2.07 21.14 -9.59
N ASP A 63 -1.20 22.14 -9.43
CA ASP A 63 -0.12 22.09 -8.42
C ASP A 63 -0.67 21.99 -6.99
N SER A 64 -1.81 22.61 -6.71
CA SER A 64 -2.49 22.51 -5.41
C SER A 64 -2.96 21.08 -5.12
N GLU A 65 -3.51 20.38 -6.11
CA GLU A 65 -3.96 18.99 -6.00
C GLU A 65 -2.79 18.03 -5.79
N LYS A 66 -1.66 18.25 -6.48
CA LYS A 66 -0.41 17.51 -6.27
C LYS A 66 0.10 17.66 -4.84
N VAL A 67 0.10 18.88 -4.31
CA VAL A 67 0.52 19.15 -2.92
C VAL A 67 -0.44 18.51 -1.92
N ALA A 68 -1.76 18.60 -2.14
CA ALA A 68 -2.77 17.99 -1.28
C ALA A 68 -2.63 16.46 -1.24
N ALA A 69 -2.43 15.82 -2.40
CA ALA A 69 -2.22 14.38 -2.51
C ALA A 69 -0.96 13.93 -1.75
N ARG A 70 0.16 14.65 -1.91
CA ARG A 70 1.38 14.38 -1.15
C ARG A 70 1.12 14.47 0.35
N ARG A 71 0.53 15.57 0.84
CA ARG A 71 0.18 15.78 2.26
C ARG A 71 -0.67 14.65 2.84
N LEU A 72 -1.66 14.18 2.09
CA LEU A 72 -2.50 13.07 2.51
C LEU A 72 -1.70 11.78 2.69
N VAL A 73 -0.80 11.44 1.77
CA VAL A 73 0.05 10.25 1.90
C VAL A 73 1.06 10.42 3.05
N ILE A 74 1.58 11.64 3.27
CA ILE A 74 2.49 11.94 4.41
C ILE A 74 1.78 11.66 5.73
N SER A 75 0.52 12.06 5.87
CA SER A 75 -0.26 11.81 7.10
C SER A 75 -0.40 10.31 7.43
N LYS A 76 -0.33 9.44 6.42
CA LYS A 76 -0.50 7.99 6.57
C LYS A 76 0.81 7.26 6.85
N LEU A 77 1.88 7.63 6.14
CA LEU A 77 3.18 6.94 6.18
C LEU A 77 4.24 7.70 6.98
N GLY A 78 4.26 9.04 6.94
CA GLY A 78 5.19 9.87 7.71
C GLY A 78 6.65 9.75 7.26
N ASP A 79 6.90 9.51 5.96
CA ASP A 79 8.25 9.42 5.40
C ASP A 79 8.33 10.22 4.10
N ASN A 80 9.02 11.36 4.15
CA ASN A 80 9.09 12.28 3.01
C ASN A 80 9.92 11.73 1.84
N GLN A 81 10.99 10.96 2.11
CA GLN A 81 11.85 10.41 1.06
C GLN A 81 11.10 9.34 0.27
N LEU A 82 10.39 8.46 0.98
CA LEU A 82 9.54 7.46 0.36
C LEU A 82 8.46 8.09 -0.53
N ILE A 83 7.89 9.21 -0.10
CA ILE A 83 6.79 9.88 -0.80
C ILE A 83 7.29 10.56 -2.06
N LYS A 84 8.47 11.20 -2.02
CA LYS A 84 9.10 11.73 -3.23
C LYS A 84 9.25 10.63 -4.28
N ARG A 85 9.85 9.50 -3.90
CA ARG A 85 10.03 8.34 -4.78
C ARG A 85 8.70 7.78 -5.31
N LEU A 86 7.69 7.69 -4.44
CA LEU A 86 6.36 7.19 -4.81
C LEU A 86 5.73 8.03 -5.93
N PHE A 87 5.78 9.36 -5.83
CA PHE A 87 5.15 10.25 -6.81
C PHE A 87 6.00 10.45 -8.06
N ASP A 88 7.32 10.48 -7.93
CA ASP A 88 8.22 10.81 -9.04
C ASP A 88 8.57 9.56 -9.89
N GLU A 89 8.74 8.39 -9.26
CA GLU A 89 9.17 7.16 -9.95
C GLU A 89 8.06 6.11 -10.08
N ILE A 90 7.34 5.84 -8.99
CA ILE A 90 6.43 4.69 -8.92
C ILE A 90 5.09 4.99 -9.59
N ALA A 91 4.48 6.13 -9.27
CA ALA A 91 3.14 6.50 -9.77
C ALA A 91 3.07 6.61 -11.31
N PRO A 92 4.05 7.22 -12.02
CA PRO A 92 4.02 7.32 -13.48
C PRO A 92 4.07 5.95 -14.17
N ARG A 93 4.80 4.97 -13.61
CA ARG A 93 4.87 3.60 -14.13
C ARG A 93 3.51 2.89 -14.14
N PHE A 94 2.59 3.32 -13.28
CA PHE A 94 1.25 2.75 -13.16
C PHE A 94 0.16 3.60 -13.85
N ALA A 95 0.53 4.61 -14.64
CA ALA A 95 -0.42 5.50 -15.33
C ALA A 95 -1.31 4.75 -16.34
N ASN A 96 -0.73 3.86 -17.14
CA ASN A 96 -1.43 3.17 -18.25
C ASN A 96 -2.04 1.81 -17.88
N LEU A 97 -1.94 1.39 -16.62
CA LEU A 97 -2.40 0.08 -16.16
C LEU A 97 -3.76 0.19 -15.46
N ARG A 98 -4.72 -0.65 -15.89
CA ARG A 98 -5.92 -0.94 -15.09
C ARG A 98 -5.49 -1.72 -13.84
N TRP A 99 -5.15 -0.96 -12.81
CA TRP A 99 -4.46 -1.45 -11.62
C TRP A 99 -5.31 -2.46 -10.83
N SER A 100 -4.75 -3.65 -10.61
CA SER A 100 -5.22 -4.61 -9.62
C SER A 100 -3.99 -5.21 -8.94
N PHE A 101 -3.89 -5.12 -7.61
CA PHE A 101 -2.77 -5.67 -6.82
C PHE A 101 -2.60 -7.20 -7.01
N SER A 102 -3.59 -7.87 -7.60
CA SER A 102 -3.53 -9.28 -8.01
C SER A 102 -2.45 -9.55 -9.07
N ASN A 103 -2.10 -8.61 -9.95
CA ASN A 103 -1.08 -8.83 -10.98
C ASN A 103 0.35 -8.80 -10.41
N TRP A 104 0.56 -8.15 -9.25
CA TRP A 104 1.87 -7.99 -8.64
C TRP A 104 2.20 -9.09 -7.62
N LEU A 105 1.18 -9.75 -7.03
CA LEU A 105 1.34 -10.97 -6.24
C LEU A 105 1.76 -12.20 -7.07
N LYS A 106 1.66 -12.12 -8.41
CA LYS A 106 2.09 -13.20 -9.30
C LYS A 106 3.57 -13.08 -9.63
N ASN A 107 4.42 -13.35 -8.65
CA ASN A 107 5.73 -13.91 -8.94
C ASN A 107 5.97 -15.14 -8.05
N LYS A 108 6.22 -16.24 -8.76
CA LYS A 108 6.06 -17.65 -8.38
C LYS A 108 6.87 -18.14 -7.18
N LYS A 109 6.36 -19.24 -6.59
CA LYS A 109 7.05 -20.29 -5.81
C LYS A 109 7.64 -19.93 -4.44
N LYS A 110 6.76 -19.91 -3.43
CA LYS A 110 6.77 -20.78 -2.23
C LYS A 110 5.64 -20.31 -1.32
N LEU A 111 4.43 -20.77 -1.63
CA LEU A 111 3.37 -20.91 -0.63
C LEU A 111 3.71 -22.19 0.18
N ALA A 112 4.80 -22.14 0.93
CA ALA A 112 5.21 -23.20 1.83
C ALA A 112 5.24 -22.60 3.24
N VAL A 113 4.08 -22.59 3.87
CA VAL A 113 3.90 -22.57 5.33
C VAL A 113 2.58 -23.35 5.49
N GLY A 114 2.57 -24.63 5.86
CA GLY A 114 3.35 -25.23 6.94
C GLY A 114 2.59 -24.94 8.24
N ASN A 115 1.55 -25.76 8.48
CA ASN A 115 0.58 -25.76 9.58
C ASN A 115 -0.14 -24.44 9.91
#